data_AF-A0A9D1FVZ1-F1
#
_entry.id   AF-A0A9D1FVZ1-F1
#
_cell.length_a   1.000
_cell.length_b   1.000
_cell.length_c   1.000
_cell.angle_alpha   90.00
_cell.angle_beta   90.00
_cell.angle_gamma   90.00
#
_symmetry.space_group_name_H-M   'P 1'
#
loop_
_entity.id
_entity.type
_entity.pdbx_description
1 polymer ?
#
loop_
_entity_poly.entity_id
_entity_poly.type
_entity_poly.pdbx_seq_one_letter_code
_entity_poly.pdbx_strand_id
1 'polypeptide(L)'
;MKEENPQNLKLFEEDSSPSNFHNSPKYALALVNITGLGVKTFSYLIPDEMKAKLQIGQAILVPFGRQGLINAFCVGFSNYLPGDFKVKKISRILDETPLFSIDYLKLLEWVANYYCCDLVT
;
A
#
# COMPACT_ATOMS: atom_id res chain seq x y z
N MET A 1 5.53 -62.09 -16.82
CA MET A 1 5.93 -61.18 -17.94
C MET A 1 4.74 -60.26 -18.19
N LYS A 2 4.75 -58.96 -17.98
CA LYS A 2 5.76 -58.00 -17.53
C LYS A 2 5.03 -56.96 -16.67
N GLU A 3 5.79 -56.48 -15.71
CA GLU A 3 5.52 -55.50 -14.67
C GLU A 3 5.33 -54.11 -15.31
N GLU A 4 4.14 -53.51 -15.16
CA GLU A 4 3.94 -52.09 -15.47
C GLU A 4 4.50 -51.26 -14.31
N ASN A 5 5.77 -50.92 -14.46
CA ASN A 5 6.50 -49.98 -13.62
C ASN A 5 6.06 -48.53 -13.95
N PRO A 6 5.55 -47.76 -12.98
CA PRO A 6 5.01 -46.43 -13.23
C PRO A 6 6.06 -45.32 -13.07
N GLN A 7 7.13 -45.27 -13.90
CA GLN A 7 8.02 -44.09 -14.01
C GLN A 7 8.76 -43.98 -15.35
N ASN A 8 8.30 -43.07 -16.22
CA ASN A 8 9.05 -42.29 -17.22
C ASN A 8 8.00 -41.41 -17.96
N LEU A 9 7.70 -40.15 -17.61
CA LEU A 9 8.54 -38.99 -17.31
C LEU A 9 9.57 -38.69 -18.39
N LYS A 10 9.11 -38.05 -19.49
CA LYS A 10 9.42 -36.65 -19.85
C LYS A 10 8.90 -36.28 -21.25
N LEU A 11 8.81 -34.97 -21.49
CA LEU A 11 8.91 -34.28 -22.79
C LEU A 11 7.60 -34.36 -23.63
N PHE A 12 6.81 -33.31 -23.85
CA PHE A 12 7.10 -31.94 -24.26
C PHE A 12 5.91 -30.99 -23.99
N GLU A 13 6.24 -29.75 -23.58
CA GLU A 13 5.59 -28.47 -23.95
C GLU A 13 4.06 -28.34 -23.88
N GLU A 14 3.56 -27.85 -22.74
CA GLU A 14 2.59 -26.75 -22.75
C GLU A 14 3.26 -25.54 -22.11
N ASP A 15 3.88 -24.75 -22.99
CA ASP A 15 4.41 -23.44 -22.71
C ASP A 15 3.22 -22.47 -22.54
N SER A 16 2.73 -22.35 -21.32
CA SER A 16 1.93 -21.21 -20.92
C SER A 16 2.19 -20.91 -19.45
N SER A 17 3.37 -20.35 -19.18
CA SER A 17 3.61 -19.61 -17.95
C SER A 17 2.60 -18.46 -17.88
N PRO A 18 1.66 -18.40 -16.91
CA PRO A 18 1.14 -17.09 -16.55
C PRO A 18 2.26 -16.43 -15.76
N SER A 19 2.93 -15.48 -16.40
CA SER A 19 3.72 -14.47 -15.71
C SER A 19 2.80 -13.74 -14.72
N ASN A 20 2.64 -14.30 -13.52
CA ASN A 20 1.98 -13.62 -12.42
C ASN A 20 2.86 -12.45 -12.03
N PHE A 21 2.51 -11.26 -12.52
CA PHE A 21 3.09 -9.98 -12.17
C PHE A 21 3.17 -9.86 -10.64
N HIS A 22 4.33 -10.16 -10.06
CA HIS A 22 4.66 -9.78 -8.69
C HIS A 22 4.95 -8.27 -8.68
N ASN A 23 3.94 -7.46 -8.96
CA ASN A 23 4.09 -6.01 -8.91
C ASN A 23 3.84 -5.56 -7.47
N SER A 24 4.83 -5.80 -6.60
CA SER A 24 4.78 -5.32 -5.22
C SER A 24 4.60 -3.80 -5.25
N PRO A 25 3.64 -3.25 -4.48
CA PRO A 25 3.37 -1.83 -4.52
C PRO A 25 4.64 -1.04 -4.18
N LYS A 26 4.99 -0.07 -5.04
CA LYS A 26 6.19 0.76 -4.85
C LYS A 26 5.92 1.93 -3.89
N TYR A 27 4.72 2.48 -3.94
CA TYR A 27 4.32 3.66 -3.17
C TYR A 27 3.10 3.38 -2.30
N ALA A 28 3.06 4.00 -1.13
CA ALA A 28 1.89 4.05 -0.27
C ALA A 28 1.27 5.45 -0.32
N LEU A 29 -0.06 5.48 -0.29
CA LEU A 29 -0.85 6.69 -0.13
C LEU A 29 -1.03 6.94 1.36
N ALA A 30 -0.42 8.02 1.85
CA ALA A 30 -0.47 8.43 3.24
C ALA A 30 -1.44 9.60 3.39
N LEU A 31 -2.52 9.39 4.15
CA LEU A 31 -3.45 10.44 4.56
C LEU A 31 -2.86 11.18 5.76
N VAL A 32 -2.68 12.50 5.62
CA VAL A 32 -2.13 13.38 6.64
C VAL A 32 -3.09 14.53 6.89
N ASN A 33 -3.22 14.88 8.17
CA ASN A 33 -3.95 16.05 8.61
C ASN A 33 -2.95 17.18 8.90
N ILE A 34 -2.98 18.25 8.09
CA ILE A 34 -2.05 19.36 8.20
C ILE A 34 -2.81 20.62 8.56
N THR A 35 -2.43 21.25 9.67
CA THR A 35 -3.01 22.52 10.11
C THR A 35 -2.94 23.56 8.98
N GLY A 36 -4.10 24.09 8.59
CA GLY A 36 -4.24 25.11 7.55
C GLY A 36 -4.37 24.59 6.12
N LEU A 37 -4.04 23.32 5.85
CA LEU A 37 -4.21 22.68 4.53
C LEU A 37 -5.36 21.66 4.52
N GLY A 38 -5.79 21.23 5.71
CA GLY A 38 -6.80 20.20 5.89
C GLY A 38 -6.21 18.80 5.72
N VAL A 39 -7.10 17.86 5.41
CA VAL A 39 -6.74 16.45 5.26
C VAL A 39 -6.39 16.19 3.79
N LYS A 40 -5.19 15.68 3.54
CA LYS A 40 -4.71 15.39 2.19
C LYS A 40 -3.93 14.09 2.11
N THR A 41 -3.95 13.49 0.94
CA THR A 41 -3.23 12.25 0.63
C THR A 41 -1.96 12.55 -0.15
N PHE A 42 -0.83 11.99 0.28
CA PHE A 42 0.46 12.13 -0.39
C PHE A 42 1.08 10.75 -0.67
N SER A 43 1.85 10.64 -1.73
CA SER A 43 2.55 9.39 -2.10
C SER A 43 3.93 9.32 -1.46
N TYR A 44 4.23 8.22 -0.78
CA TYR A 44 5.52 7.94 -0.17
C TYR A 44 6.10 6.62 -0.67
N LEU A 45 7.43 6.53 -0.76
CA LEU A 45 8.12 5.29 -1.12
C LEU A 45 8.09 4.31 0.06
N ILE A 46 7.73 3.05 -0.22
CA ILE A 46 7.72 1.98 0.77
C ILE A 46 9.13 1.36 0.86
N PRO A 47 9.80 1.41 2.02
CA PRO A 47 11.06 0.69 2.23
C PRO A 47 10.86 -0.81 2.10
N ASP A 48 11.85 -1.54 1.56
CA ASP A 48 11.72 -2.99 1.31
C ASP A 48 11.40 -3.79 2.58
N GLU A 49 11.95 -3.37 3.73
CA GLU A 49 11.69 -3.97 5.05
C GLU A 49 10.22 -3.86 5.50
N MET A 50 9.49 -2.85 5.02
CA MET A 50 8.10 -2.58 5.39
C MET A 50 7.10 -3.14 4.39
N LYS A 51 7.53 -3.50 3.17
CA LYS A 51 6.62 -3.97 2.10
C LYS A 51 5.75 -5.16 2.52
N ALA A 52 6.29 -6.07 3.33
CA ALA A 52 5.56 -7.25 3.80
C ALA A 52 4.64 -6.98 5.01
N LYS A 53 4.87 -5.87 5.73
CA LYS A 53 4.17 -5.54 7.00
C LYS A 53 3.11 -4.46 6.84
N LEU A 54 3.31 -3.58 5.87
CA LEU A 54 2.46 -2.42 5.66
C LEU A 54 1.09 -2.83 5.10
N GLN A 55 0.03 -2.40 5.77
CA GLN A 55 -1.35 -2.67 5.42
C GLN A 55 -2.14 -1.37 5.34
N ILE A 56 -3.26 -1.40 4.60
CA ILE A 56 -4.21 -0.29 4.57
C ILE A 56 -4.85 -0.16 5.96
N GLY A 57 -4.99 1.07 6.43
CA GLY A 57 -5.54 1.44 7.73
C GLY A 57 -4.53 1.47 8.88
N GLN A 58 -3.26 1.13 8.63
CA GLN A 58 -2.21 1.26 9.66
C GLN A 58 -1.77 2.71 9.85
N ALA A 59 -1.48 3.05 11.10
CA ALA A 59 -0.79 4.29 11.45
C ALA A 59 0.70 4.20 11.10
N ILE A 60 1.19 5.21 10.40
CA ILE A 60 2.57 5.31 9.94
C ILE A 60 3.14 6.69 10.27
N LEU A 61 4.46 6.76 10.36
CA LEU A 61 5.21 7.99 10.56
C LEU A 61 5.90 8.37 9.25
N VAL A 62 5.65 9.58 8.75
CA VAL A 62 6.16 10.05 7.47
C VAL A 62 6.83 11.42 7.58
N PRO A 63 7.90 11.68 6.80
CA PRO A 63 8.53 12.99 6.81
C PRO A 63 7.73 14.00 5.96
N PHE A 64 7.40 15.16 6.53
CA PHE A 64 6.65 16.23 5.87
C PHE A 64 7.30 17.61 6.03
N GLY A 65 7.75 18.17 4.89
CA GLY A 65 8.28 19.54 4.81
C GLY A 65 9.25 19.92 5.94
N ARG A 66 8.96 21.05 6.58
CA ARG A 66 9.68 21.61 7.75
C ARG A 66 9.22 21.06 9.09
N GLN A 67 8.06 20.40 9.15
CA GLN A 67 7.51 19.83 10.39
C GLN A 67 8.24 18.56 10.85
N GLY A 68 9.15 18.03 10.02
CA GLY A 68 9.91 16.83 10.36
C GLY A 68 9.07 15.59 10.12
N LEU A 69 8.83 14.79 11.16
CA LEU A 69 8.05 13.55 11.11
C LEU A 69 6.64 13.80 11.64
N ILE A 70 5.63 13.37 10.89
CA ILE A 70 4.21 13.50 11.26
C ILE A 70 3.51 12.14 11.18
N ASN A 71 2.42 12.02 11.92
CA ASN A 71 1.54 10.86 11.87
C ASN A 71 0.70 10.90 10.58
N ALA A 72 0.50 9.73 10.00
CA ALA A 72 -0.33 9.53 8.83
C ALA A 72 -0.99 8.15 8.87
N PHE A 73 -2.00 7.95 8.03
CA PHE A 73 -2.62 6.64 7.84
C PHE A 73 -2.36 6.14 6.42
N CYS A 74 -1.98 4.87 6.29
CA CYS A 74 -1.89 4.23 4.98
C CYS A 74 -3.30 3.98 4.45
N VAL A 75 -3.72 4.67 3.40
CA VAL A 75 -5.09 4.53 2.85
C VAL A 75 -5.12 3.79 1.51
N GLY A 76 -3.96 3.48 0.94
CA GLY A 76 -3.87 2.74 -0.30
C GLY A 76 -2.45 2.58 -0.80
N PHE A 77 -2.33 1.90 -1.94
CA PHE A 77 -1.06 1.62 -2.60
C PHE A 77 -1.11 2.03 -4.07
N SER A 78 0.03 2.46 -4.60
CA SER A 78 0.16 2.82 -6.01
C SER A 78 1.53 2.39 -6.55
N ASN A 79 1.55 2.01 -7.83
CA ASN A 79 2.78 1.83 -8.60
C ASN A 79 3.12 3.04 -9.47
N TYR A 80 2.18 3.97 -9.59
CA TYR A 80 2.31 5.17 -10.38
C TYR A 80 2.51 6.38 -9.48
N LEU A 81 3.47 7.23 -9.85
CA LEU A 81 3.65 8.56 -9.28
C LEU A 81 3.35 9.58 -10.39
N PRO A 82 2.39 10.48 -10.20
CA PRO A 82 2.14 11.55 -11.17
C PRO A 82 3.32 12.54 -11.14
N GLY A 83 4.25 12.40 -12.09
CA GLY A 83 5.38 13.32 -12.33
C GLY A 83 6.72 12.92 -11.71
N ASP A 84 7.78 13.64 -12.08
CA ASP A 84 9.17 13.43 -11.62
C ASP A 84 9.44 14.09 -10.26
N PHE A 85 8.59 13.82 -9.27
CA PHE A 85 8.78 14.34 -7.92
C PHE A 85 9.70 13.43 -7.09
N LYS A 86 10.62 14.05 -6.34
CA LYS A 86 11.43 13.33 -5.36
C LYS A 86 10.58 12.95 -4.15
N VAL A 87 10.05 11.73 -4.14
CA VAL A 87 9.30 11.19 -3.00
C VAL A 87 10.21 10.86 -1.83
N LYS A 88 9.71 11.10 -0.62
CA LYS A 88 10.37 10.66 0.61
C LYS A 88 9.95 9.22 0.95
N LYS A 89 10.73 8.56 1.79
CA LYS A 89 10.44 7.22 2.31
C LYS A 89 9.54 7.30 3.55
N ILE A 90 8.72 6.28 3.76
CA ILE A 90 8.04 6.07 5.04
C ILE A 90 9.10 5.87 6.12
N SER A 91 8.95 6.53 7.28
CA SER A 91 9.93 6.45 8.36
C SER A 91 9.75 5.21 9.20
N ARG A 92 8.51 4.91 9.61
CA ARG A 92 8.20 3.77 10.49
C ARG A 92 6.69 3.46 10.48
N ILE A 93 6.32 2.21 10.76
CA ILE A 93 4.96 1.79 11.10
C ILE A 93 4.77 1.96 12.62
N LEU A 94 3.74 2.68 13.04
CA LEU A 94 3.47 2.97 14.46
C LEU A 94 2.79 1.78 15.15
N ASP A 95 1.78 1.21 14.50
CA ASP A 95 1.02 0.06 15.00
C ASP A 95 0.97 -1.07 13.96
N GLU A 96 1.19 -2.30 14.42
CA GLU A 96 1.15 -3.49 13.55
C GLU A 96 -0.28 -3.86 13.15
N THR A 97 -1.27 -3.56 13.99
CA THR A 97 -2.68 -3.77 13.67
C THR A 97 -3.26 -2.56 12.95
N PRO A 98 -3.91 -2.73 11.79
CA PRO A 98 -4.60 -1.63 11.12
C PRO A 98 -5.74 -1.13 12.01
N LEU A 99 -5.75 0.19 12.25
CA LEU A 99 -6.78 0.84 13.06
C LEU A 99 -8.09 0.97 12.28
N PHE A 100 -8.00 1.04 10.96
CA PHE A 100 -9.15 1.16 10.07
C PHE A 100 -9.20 -0.01 9.10
N SER A 101 -10.38 -0.58 8.88
CA SER A 101 -10.59 -1.50 7.77
C SER A 101 -10.80 -0.74 6.47
N ILE A 102 -10.62 -1.41 5.34
CA ILE A 102 -10.87 -0.82 4.01
C ILE A 102 -12.34 -0.37 3.89
N ASP A 103 -13.29 -1.16 4.40
CA ASP A 103 -14.71 -0.82 4.34
C ASP A 103 -15.04 0.39 5.22
N TYR A 104 -14.37 0.52 6.36
CA TYR A 104 -14.49 1.70 7.21
C TYR A 104 -13.94 2.95 6.51
N LEU A 105 -12.79 2.85 5.84
CA LEU A 105 -12.25 3.96 5.05
C LEU A 105 -13.18 4.37 3.89
N LYS A 106 -13.80 3.42 3.20
CA LYS A 106 -14.80 3.71 2.15
C LYS A 106 -16.04 4.40 2.69
N LEU A 107 -16.54 3.95 3.85
CA LEU A 107 -17.66 4.60 4.52
C LEU A 107 -17.30 6.04 4.88
N LEU A 108 -16.13 6.25 5.46
CA LEU A 108 -15.62 7.57 5.82
C LEU A 108 -15.48 8.49 4.60
N GLU A 109 -14.94 7.98 3.49
CA GLU A 109 -14.86 8.70 2.22
C GLU A 109 -16.26 9.09 1.72
N TRP A 110 -17.22 8.17 1.79
CA TRP A 110 -18.61 8.45 1.39
C TRP A 110 -19.25 9.54 2.28
N VAL A 111 -19.08 9.46 3.60
CA VAL A 111 -19.59 10.47 4.55
C VAL A 111 -18.96 11.83 4.28
N ALA A 112 -17.63 11.88 4.12
CA ALA A 112 -16.88 13.10 3.83
C ALA A 112 -17.39 13.78 2.55
N ASN A 113 -17.60 12.98 1.49
CA ASN A 113 -18.14 13.47 0.23
C ASN A 113 -19.61 13.93 0.35
N TYR A 114 -20.43 13.22 1.14
CA TYR A 114 -21.85 13.57 1.32
C TYR A 114 -22.04 14.88 2.10
N TYR A 115 -21.24 15.09 3.15
CA TYR A 115 -21.33 16.27 4.01
C TYR A 115 -20.34 17.38 3.64
N CYS A 116 -19.60 17.23 2.54
CA CYS A 116 -18.56 18.16 2.10
C CYS A 116 -17.58 18.53 3.23
N CYS A 117 -17.17 17.54 4.03
CA CYS A 117 -16.26 17.71 5.16
C CYS A 117 -14.99 16.87 4.99
N ASP A 118 -13.93 17.28 5.68
CA ASP A 118 -12.65 16.57 5.65
C ASP A 118 -12.67 15.31 6.52
N LEU A 119 -11.93 14.29 6.10
CA LEU A 119 -11.70 13.07 6.89
C LEU A 119 -10.71 13.34 8.04
N VAL A 120 -11.18 13.98 9.11
CA VAL A 120 -10.31 14.28 10.26
C VAL A 120 -9.95 12.97 10.97
N THR A 121 -8.67 12.61 10.88
CA THR A 121 -8.05 11.46 11.54
C THR A 121 -6.86 11.91 12.37
#